data_AF-X1N6Z7-F1
#
_entry.id   AF-X1N6Z7-F1
#
_cell.length_a   1.000
_cell.length_b   1.000
_cell.length_c   1.000
_cell.angle_alpha   90.00
_cell.angle_beta   90.00
_cell.angle_gamma   90.00
#
_symmetry.space_group_name_H-M   'P 1'
#
loop_
_entity.id
_entity.type
_entity.pdbx_description
1 polymer ?
#
loop_
_entity_poly.entity_id
_entity_poly.type
_entity_poly.pdbx_seq_one_letter_code
_entity_poly.pdbx_strand_id
1 'polypeptide(L)'
;MMNVIAGYDPADSTSIDERTAPVPDYLERLDEPIRKLKIAIVPEFVAGADKQVQEALSTALDIYKGLGAEIIEIEMAHLDYAIAAYYVIATAEASSNLARNASQINGYRVNIRKIHRQRVIDLFANLKSSRR
;
A
#
# COMPACT_ATOMS: atom_id res chain seq x y z
N MET A 1 9.48 16.70 6.40
CA MET A 1 9.26 16.02 5.09
C MET A 1 7.96 16.48 4.45
N MET A 2 6.81 16.33 5.12
CA MET A 2 5.50 16.73 4.53
C MET A 2 5.44 18.20 4.10
N ASN A 3 6.02 19.13 4.86
CA ASN A 3 6.15 20.55 4.47
C ASN A 3 6.84 20.77 3.11
N VAL A 4 7.60 19.80 2.62
CA VAL A 4 8.39 19.91 1.37
C VAL A 4 7.70 19.24 0.19
N ILE A 5 6.93 18.17 0.42
CA ILE A 5 6.36 17.33 -0.65
C ILE A 5 4.86 17.49 -0.82
N ALA A 6 4.15 18.03 0.19
CA ALA A 6 2.74 18.33 0.08
C ALA A 6 2.54 19.67 -0.64
N GLY A 7 1.53 19.73 -1.50
CA GLY A 7 1.26 20.90 -2.33
C GLY A 7 0.40 20.52 -3.51
N TYR A 8 -0.27 21.52 -4.09
CA TYR A 8 -0.93 21.35 -5.37
C TYR A 8 0.11 21.19 -6.49
N ASP A 9 -0.10 20.22 -7.38
CA ASP A 9 0.74 20.03 -8.56
C ASP A 9 -0.12 20.21 -9.84
N PRO A 10 0.09 21.28 -10.65
CA PRO A 10 -0.66 21.48 -11.87
C PRO A 10 -0.46 20.38 -12.92
N ALA A 11 0.57 19.54 -12.80
CA ALA A 11 0.78 18.38 -13.66
C ALA A 11 0.02 17.12 -13.20
N ASP A 12 -0.56 17.13 -11.99
CA ASP A 12 -1.36 16.04 -11.44
C ASP A 12 -2.81 16.47 -11.29
N SER A 13 -3.67 15.95 -12.17
CA SER A 13 -5.11 16.21 -12.16
C SER A 13 -5.84 15.69 -10.92
N THR A 14 -5.21 14.81 -10.14
CA THR A 14 -5.77 14.29 -8.89
C THR A 14 -5.32 15.08 -7.67
N SER A 15 -4.38 16.03 -7.83
CA SER A 15 -3.98 16.93 -6.76
C SER A 15 -5.07 17.97 -6.47
N ILE A 16 -5.31 18.23 -5.18
CA ILE A 16 -6.35 19.16 -4.73
C ILE A 16 -5.75 20.55 -4.64
N ASP A 17 -6.48 21.55 -5.14
CA ASP A 17 -6.02 22.94 -5.12
C ASP A 17 -6.03 23.53 -3.70
N GLU A 18 -5.09 24.43 -3.42
CA GLU A 18 -4.93 25.03 -2.10
C GLU A 18 -6.09 25.94 -1.66
N ARG A 19 -6.98 26.35 -2.57
CA ARG A 19 -8.21 27.09 -2.18
C ARG A 19 -9.24 26.14 -1.58
N THR A 20 -9.26 24.90 -2.06
CA THR A 20 -10.11 23.82 -1.52
C THR A 20 -9.51 23.21 -0.27
N ALA A 21 -8.21 22.89 -0.28
CA ALA A 21 -7.50 22.28 0.83
C ALA A 21 -6.11 22.90 1.01
N PRO A 22 -5.96 23.95 1.83
CA PRO A 22 -4.67 24.55 2.12
C PRO A 22 -3.72 23.54 2.78
N VAL A 23 -2.45 23.52 2.36
CA VAL A 23 -1.42 22.73 3.03
C VAL A 23 -1.01 23.43 4.31
N PRO A 24 -1.17 22.81 5.49
CA PRO A 24 -0.75 23.41 6.75
C PRO A 24 0.77 23.34 6.91
N ASP A 25 1.33 24.17 7.79
CA ASP A 25 2.65 23.89 8.33
C ASP A 25 2.54 22.73 9.34
N TYR A 26 3.03 21.56 8.94
CA TYR A 26 2.96 20.34 9.74
C TYR A 26 3.80 20.41 11.03
N LEU A 27 4.66 21.43 11.19
CA LEU A 27 5.46 21.63 12.41
C LEU A 27 4.80 22.56 13.41
N GLU A 28 3.88 23.43 12.98
CA GLU A 28 3.30 24.51 13.80
C GLU A 28 2.68 23.99 15.10
N ARG A 29 2.03 22.82 15.02
CA ARG A 29 1.22 22.27 16.12
C ARG A 29 1.80 21.00 16.74
N LEU A 30 3.06 20.67 16.45
CA LEU A 30 3.66 19.39 16.83
C LEU A 30 3.79 19.23 18.36
N ASP A 31 4.10 20.31 19.07
CA ASP A 31 4.27 20.34 20.52
C ASP A 31 2.98 20.70 21.28
N GLU A 32 1.85 20.83 20.59
CA GLU A 32 0.58 21.16 21.23
C GLU A 32 0.08 19.99 22.09
N PRO A 33 -0.34 20.25 23.35
CA PRO A 33 -0.96 19.22 24.18
C PRO A 33 -2.24 18.69 23.53
N ILE A 34 -2.38 17.37 23.47
CA ILE A 34 -3.51 16.65 22.83
C ILE A 34 -4.83 16.67 23.63
N ARG A 35 -5.06 17.73 24.41
CA ARG A 35 -6.26 17.85 25.26
C ARG A 35 -7.51 17.81 24.38
N LYS A 36 -8.46 16.92 24.73
CA LYS A 36 -9.73 16.68 23.99
C LYS A 36 -9.58 15.96 22.65
N LEU A 37 -8.45 15.29 22.40
CA LEU A 37 -8.34 14.38 21.26
C LEU A 37 -9.34 13.24 21.44
N LYS A 38 -10.19 12.99 20.43
CA LYS A 38 -11.07 11.81 20.39
C LYS A 38 -10.43 10.76 19.49
N ILE A 39 -10.18 9.57 20.03
CA ILE A 39 -9.60 8.44 19.31
C ILE A 39 -10.67 7.36 19.17
N ALA A 40 -11.05 7.06 17.94
CA ALA A 40 -11.97 5.98 17.64
C ALA A 40 -11.20 4.66 17.50
N ILE A 41 -11.66 3.60 18.17
CA ILE A 41 -11.12 2.24 18.07
C ILE A 41 -12.19 1.34 17.46
N VAL A 42 -11.78 0.50 16.52
CA VAL A 42 -12.59 -0.57 15.93
C VAL A 42 -12.04 -1.89 16.48
N PRO A 43 -12.64 -2.50 17.53
CA PRO A 43 -12.08 -3.68 18.19
C PRO A 43 -11.83 -4.85 17.25
N GLU A 44 -12.65 -5.01 16.21
CA GLU A 44 -12.54 -6.05 15.21
C GLU A 44 -11.21 -6.01 14.45
N PHE A 45 -10.59 -4.82 14.32
CA PHE A 45 -9.34 -4.63 13.57
C PHE A 45 -8.14 -5.31 14.24
N VAL A 46 -8.20 -5.52 15.55
CA VAL A 46 -7.08 -6.07 16.34
C VAL A 46 -7.39 -7.43 16.94
N ALA A 47 -8.63 -7.90 16.84
CA ALA A 47 -9.07 -9.20 17.37
C ALA A 47 -8.23 -10.38 16.84
N GLY A 48 -7.77 -10.31 15.58
CA GLY A 48 -6.93 -11.32 14.94
C GLY A 48 -5.42 -11.11 15.08
N ALA A 49 -4.98 -10.02 15.73
CA ALA A 49 -3.55 -9.73 15.93
C ALA A 49 -2.94 -10.56 17.06
N ASP A 50 -1.62 -10.75 17.03
CA ASP A 50 -0.90 -11.41 18.12
C ASP A 50 -1.10 -10.70 19.46
N LYS A 51 -1.09 -11.46 20.55
CA LYS A 51 -1.31 -10.96 21.91
C LYS A 51 -0.40 -9.78 22.27
N GLN A 52 0.87 -9.83 21.86
CA GLN A 52 1.83 -8.75 22.10
C GLN A 52 1.43 -7.44 21.42
N VAL A 53 0.80 -7.51 20.24
CA VAL A 53 0.31 -6.33 19.51
C VAL A 53 -0.92 -5.74 20.21
N GLN A 54 -1.84 -6.60 20.65
CA GLN A 54 -3.02 -6.16 21.41
C GLN A 54 -2.62 -5.49 22.74
N GLU A 55 -1.65 -6.06 23.46
CA GLU A 55 -1.11 -5.48 24.69
C GLU A 55 -0.42 -4.14 24.45
N ALA A 56 0.38 -4.03 23.38
CA ALA A 56 1.02 -2.78 22.99
C ALA A 56 -0.01 -1.68 22.64
N LEU A 57 -1.07 -2.03 21.91
CA LEU A 57 -2.16 -1.10 21.62
C LEU A 57 -2.88 -0.66 22.89
N SER A 58 -3.24 -1.59 23.78
CA SER A 58 -3.87 -1.26 25.06
C SER A 58 -3.01 -0.29 25.86
N THR A 59 -1.70 -0.56 25.94
CA THR A 59 -0.74 0.30 26.63
C THR A 59 -0.70 1.70 26.02
N ALA A 60 -0.67 1.81 24.69
CA ALA A 60 -0.71 3.11 24.00
C ALA A 60 -2.00 3.87 24.31
N LEU A 61 -3.16 3.19 24.28
CA LEU A 61 -4.45 3.82 24.58
C LEU A 61 -4.52 4.33 26.02
N ASP A 62 -3.97 3.61 26.98
CA ASP A 62 -3.93 4.05 28.38
C ASP A 62 -3.03 5.28 28.56
N ILE A 63 -1.92 5.37 27.82
CA ILE A 63 -1.09 6.58 27.77
C ILE A 63 -1.92 7.75 27.22
N TYR A 64 -2.63 7.57 26.10
CA TYR A 64 -3.47 8.62 25.51
C TYR A 64 -4.60 9.06 26.44
N LYS A 65 -5.26 8.12 27.13
CA LYS A 65 -6.25 8.44 28.18
C LYS A 65 -5.64 9.28 29.30
N GLY A 66 -4.45 8.89 29.77
CA GLY A 66 -3.71 9.63 30.81
C GLY A 66 -3.33 11.05 30.39
N LEU A 67 -3.13 11.30 29.10
CA LEU A 67 -2.89 12.62 28.51
C LEU A 67 -4.16 13.43 28.25
N GLY A 68 -5.34 12.87 28.51
CA GLY A 68 -6.64 13.55 28.38
C GLY A 68 -7.34 13.34 27.05
N ALA A 69 -7.01 12.28 26.31
CA ALA A 69 -7.78 11.84 25.14
C ALA A 69 -9.01 11.02 25.56
N GLU A 70 -10.07 11.12 24.76
CA GLU A 70 -11.30 10.33 24.88
C GLU A 70 -11.20 9.15 23.90
N ILE A 71 -11.28 7.92 24.41
CA ILE A 71 -11.30 6.72 23.58
C ILE A 71 -12.74 6.29 23.35
N ILE A 72 -13.12 6.11 22.09
CA ILE A 72 -14.49 5.79 21.68
C ILE A 72 -14.43 4.50 20.88
N GLU A 73 -15.12 3.46 21.32
CA GLU A 73 -15.29 2.26 20.51
C GLU A 73 -16.38 2.49 19.48
N ILE A 74 -16.10 2.15 18.23
CA ILE A 74 -17.03 2.26 17.11
C ILE A 74 -17.09 0.95 16.33
N GLU A 75 -18.22 0.72 15.68
CA GLU A 75 -18.43 -0.42 14.80
C GLU A 75 -18.28 0.01 13.33
N MET A 76 -17.66 -0.83 12.51
CA MET A 76 -17.58 -0.64 11.05
C MET A 76 -18.17 -1.84 10.31
N ALA A 77 -19.48 -1.77 10.01
CA ALA A 77 -20.29 -2.86 9.47
C ALA A 77 -19.80 -3.49 8.13
N HIS A 78 -18.88 -2.86 7.42
CA HIS A 78 -18.40 -3.32 6.11
C HIS A 78 -16.88 -3.59 6.07
N LEU A 79 -16.23 -3.61 7.23
CA LEU A 79 -14.79 -3.74 7.34
C LEU A 79 -14.28 -5.06 6.73
N ASP A 80 -15.03 -6.16 6.89
CA ASP A 80 -14.67 -7.48 6.35
C ASP A 80 -14.49 -7.49 4.83
N TYR A 81 -15.13 -6.55 4.12
CA TYR A 81 -15.02 -6.43 2.67
C TYR A 81 -13.82 -5.61 2.21
N ALA A 82 -13.10 -4.92 3.11
CA ALA A 82 -12.03 -3.99 2.74
C ALA A 82 -10.91 -4.67 1.95
N ILE A 83 -10.45 -5.85 2.41
CA ILE A 83 -9.38 -6.60 1.73
C ILE A 83 -9.85 -7.09 0.36
N ALA A 84 -11.07 -7.63 0.26
CA ALA A 84 -11.62 -8.11 -0.99
C ALA A 84 -11.79 -6.99 -2.01
N ALA A 85 -12.37 -5.86 -1.59
CA ALA A 85 -12.53 -4.66 -2.42
C ALA A 85 -11.17 -4.12 -2.89
N TYR A 86 -10.18 -4.04 -1.98
CA TYR A 86 -8.83 -3.62 -2.31
C TYR A 86 -8.22 -4.49 -3.40
N TYR A 87 -8.28 -5.83 -3.29
CA TYR A 87 -7.70 -6.72 -4.29
C TYR A 87 -8.38 -6.58 -5.65
N VAL A 88 -9.68 -6.31 -5.71
CA VAL A 88 -10.37 -6.07 -6.98
C VAL A 88 -9.90 -4.74 -7.60
N ILE A 89 -9.94 -3.65 -6.84
CA ILE A 89 -9.63 -2.31 -7.35
C ILE A 89 -8.15 -2.19 -7.71
N ALA A 90 -7.26 -2.55 -6.78
CA ALA A 90 -5.82 -2.39 -6.96
C ALA A 90 -5.28 -3.25 -8.12
N THR A 91 -5.81 -4.46 -8.30
CA THR A 91 -5.37 -5.30 -9.43
C THR A 91 -5.89 -4.80 -10.78
N ALA A 92 -7.11 -4.25 -10.82
CA ALA A 92 -7.66 -3.64 -12.02
C ALA A 92 -6.86 -2.39 -12.42
N GLU A 93 -6.57 -1.49 -11.48
CA GLU A 93 -5.75 -0.29 -11.71
C GLU A 93 -4.32 -0.65 -12.11
N ALA A 94 -3.69 -1.60 -11.41
CA ALA A 94 -2.34 -2.07 -11.75
C ALA A 94 -2.28 -2.67 -13.17
N SER A 95 -3.29 -3.45 -13.56
CA SER A 95 -3.35 -4.03 -14.91
C SER A 95 -3.40 -2.96 -15.99
N SER A 96 -4.20 -1.90 -15.79
CA SER A 96 -4.27 -0.75 -16.70
C SER A 96 -2.94 0.02 -16.72
N ASN A 97 -2.39 0.34 -15.54
CA ASN A 97 -1.15 1.12 -15.41
C ASN A 97 0.06 0.42 -16.03
N LEU A 98 0.16 -0.91 -15.87
CA LEU A 98 1.28 -1.69 -16.40
C LEU A 98 1.11 -2.08 -17.88
N ALA A 99 -0.09 -1.94 -18.47
CA ALA A 99 -0.30 -2.23 -19.89
C ALA A 99 0.64 -1.43 -20.82
N ARG A 100 1.00 -0.19 -20.42
CA ARG A 100 1.95 0.65 -21.14
C ARG A 100 3.36 0.06 -21.21
N ASN A 101 3.76 -0.76 -20.24
CA ASN A 101 5.09 -1.37 -20.19
C ASN A 101 5.16 -2.70 -20.97
N ALA A 102 4.01 -3.31 -21.30
CA ALA A 102 3.95 -4.53 -22.10
C ALA A 102 4.31 -4.26 -23.58
N SER A 103 4.11 -3.04 -24.06
CA SER A 103 4.39 -2.62 -25.43
C SER A 103 5.78 -1.97 -25.54
N GLN A 104 6.83 -2.80 -25.57
CA GLN A 104 8.18 -2.65 -26.18
C GLN A 104 8.96 -1.31 -26.18
N ILE A 105 8.47 -0.21 -25.61
CA ILE A 105 9.04 1.12 -25.83
C ILE A 105 10.20 1.38 -24.86
N ASN A 106 10.24 0.77 -23.66
CA ASN A 106 11.29 1.03 -22.65
C ASN A 106 11.73 -0.19 -21.79
N GLY A 107 11.56 -1.46 -22.21
CA GLY A 107 11.84 -2.62 -21.33
C GLY A 107 12.27 -3.94 -21.99
N TYR A 108 12.87 -4.82 -21.17
CA TYR A 108 13.49 -6.12 -21.50
C TYR A 108 12.64 -6.98 -22.45
N ARG A 109 13.15 -7.25 -23.65
CA ARG A 109 12.56 -8.22 -24.58
C ARG A 109 13.07 -9.62 -24.27
N VAL A 110 12.28 -10.45 -23.59
CA VAL A 110 12.54 -11.89 -23.58
C VAL A 110 12.20 -12.44 -24.95
N ASN A 111 13.24 -12.74 -25.75
CA ASN A 111 13.08 -13.38 -27.04
C ASN A 111 12.74 -14.87 -26.83
N ILE A 112 11.45 -15.15 -26.65
CA ILE A 112 10.91 -16.50 -26.41
C ILE A 112 11.29 -17.48 -27.54
N ARG A 113 11.53 -16.97 -28.76
CA ARG A 113 11.98 -17.78 -29.91
C ARG A 113 13.44 -18.26 -29.78
N LYS A 114 14.30 -17.56 -29.03
CA LYS A 114 15.70 -17.98 -28.81
C LYS A 114 15.80 -19.12 -27.78
N ILE A 115 14.93 -19.11 -26.76
CA ILE A 115 14.90 -20.13 -25.69
C ILE A 115 14.46 -21.49 -26.23
N HIS A 116 13.53 -21.51 -27.19
CA HIS A 116 13.03 -22.76 -27.76
C HIS A 116 13.99 -23.42 -28.76
N ARG A 117 14.70 -22.62 -29.57
CA ARG A 117 15.63 -23.16 -30.58
C ARG A 117 16.87 -23.80 -29.94
N GLN A 118 17.36 -23.24 -28.83
CA GLN A 118 18.51 -23.81 -28.12
C GLN A 118 18.15 -25.15 -27.44
N ARG A 119 17.01 -25.22 -26.73
CA ARG A 119 16.57 -26.45 -26.04
C ARG A 119 16.27 -27.62 -26.98
N VAL A 120 15.68 -27.37 -28.16
CA VAL A 120 15.38 -28.45 -29.12
C VAL A 120 16.66 -28.99 -29.75
N ILE A 121 17.62 -28.12 -30.11
CA ILE A 121 18.91 -28.55 -30.68
C ILE A 121 19.72 -29.34 -29.64
N ASP A 122 19.74 -28.90 -28.38
CA ASP A 122 20.45 -29.59 -27.30
C ASP A 122 19.82 -30.96 -26.97
N LEU A 123 18.48 -31.07 -27.06
CA LEU A 123 17.76 -32.34 -26.88
C LEU A 123 18.10 -33.37 -27.99
N PHE A 124 18.19 -32.93 -29.25
CA PHE A 124 18.58 -33.80 -30.37
C PHE A 124 20.07 -34.15 -30.38
N ALA A 125 20.95 -33.26 -29.90
CA ALA A 125 22.39 -33.51 -29.79
C ALA A 125 22.69 -34.60 -28.73
N ASN A 126 22.02 -34.56 -27.58
CA ASN A 126 22.19 -35.55 -26.51
C ASN A 126 21.64 -36.94 -26.87
N LEU A 127 20.59 -37.03 -27.70
CA LEU A 127 20.06 -38.31 -28.19
C LEU A 127 21.02 -39.05 -29.14
N LYS A 128 21.89 -38.34 -29.87
CA LYS A 128 22.91 -38.95 -30.73
C LYS A 128 24.21 -39.32 -29.99
N SER A 129 24.47 -38.70 -28.84
CA SER A 129 25.62 -39.01 -27.98
C SER A 129 25.41 -40.24 -27.10
N SER A 130 24.16 -40.62 -26.80
CA SER A 130 23.83 -41.79 -25.95
C SER A 130 23.70 -43.12 -26.72
N ARG A 131 24.00 -43.14 -28.03
CA ARG A 131 24.01 -44.35 -28.88
C ARG A 131 25.40 -44.65 -29.46
N ARG A 132 26.45 -44.49 -28.66
CA ARG A 132 27.75 -45.12 -28.88
C ARG A 132 28.18 -45.84 -27.62
#